data_AF-A0A0B7I724-F1
#
_entry.id   AF-A0A0B7I724-F1
#
_cell.length_a   1.000
_cell.length_b   1.000
_cell.length_c   1.000
_cell.angle_alpha   90.00
_cell.angle_beta   90.00
_cell.angle_gamma   90.00
#
_symmetry.space_group_name_H-M   'P 1'
#
loop_
_entity.id
_entity.type
_entity.pdbx_description
1 polymer ?
#
loop_
_entity_poly.entity_id
_entity_poly.type
_entity_poly.pdbx_seq_one_letter_code
_entity_poly.pdbx_strand_id
1 'polypeptide(L)' 'MIRISPITIIMNKYKITDFKKGDSVYFKVPWQDHQDSYWEVLDINLETNCLFVKCEMGYVTNPIWININYIEDKLP' A
#
# COMPACT_ATOMS: atom_id res chain seq x y z
N MET A 1 -39.88 -0.07 -1.82
CA MET A 1 -38.88 0.24 -2.87
C MET A 1 -37.51 0.23 -2.19
N ILE A 2 -36.76 -0.87 -2.31
CA ILE A 2 -35.47 -1.04 -1.62
C ILE A 2 -34.39 -0.44 -2.52
N ARG A 3 -33.73 0.64 -2.08
CA ARG A 3 -32.54 1.18 -2.74
C ARG A 3 -31.35 0.37 -2.27
N ILE A 4 -30.91 -0.56 -3.11
CA ILE A 4 -29.61 -1.22 -2.94
C ILE A 4 -28.58 -0.19 -3.43
N SER A 5 -27.85 0.42 -2.50
CA SER A 5 -26.68 1.22 -2.87
C SER A 5 -25.70 0.29 -3.60
N PRO A 6 -25.20 0.63 -4.79
CA PRO A 6 -24.20 -0.18 -5.44
C PRO A 6 -22.99 -0.25 -4.50
N ILE A 7 -22.63 -1.46 -4.10
CA ILE A 7 -21.35 -1.71 -3.45
C ILE A 7 -20.31 -1.34 -4.50
N THR A 8 -19.67 -0.19 -4.34
CA THR A 8 -18.49 0.16 -5.13
C THR A 8 -17.42 -0.83 -4.74
N ILE A 9 -17.31 -1.92 -5.50
CA ILE A 9 -16.18 -2.82 -5.43
C ILE A 9 -15.00 -1.98 -5.91
N ILE A 10 -14.20 -1.46 -4.96
CA ILE A 10 -12.93 -0.84 -5.28
C ILE A 10 -12.07 -2.00 -5.80
N MET A 11 -12.07 -2.19 -7.12
CA MET A 11 -11.07 -3.04 -7.76
C MET A 11 -9.74 -2.36 -7.55
N ASN A 12 -8.97 -2.88 -6.60
CA ASN A 12 -7.60 -2.47 -6.41
C ASN A 12 -6.86 -2.53 -7.75
N LYS A 13 -6.22 -1.42 -8.11
CA LYS A 13 -5.41 -1.31 -9.33
C LYS A 13 -4.27 -2.34 -9.35
N TYR A 14 -3.77 -2.69 -8.17
CA TYR A 14 -2.62 -3.56 -7.96
C TYR A 14 -3.03 -4.90 -7.34
N LYS A 15 -2.36 -5.98 -7.76
CA LYS A 15 -2.44 -7.30 -7.13
C LYS A 15 -1.18 -7.54 -6.32
N ILE A 16 -1.29 -8.31 -5.24
CA ILE A 16 -0.14 -8.65 -4.38
C ILE A 16 0.97 -9.37 -5.17
N THR A 17 0.62 -10.07 -6.25
CA THR A 17 1.53 -10.76 -7.16
C THR A 17 2.33 -9.84 -8.07
N ASP A 18 2.00 -8.56 -8.14
CA ASP A 18 2.70 -7.58 -8.96
C ASP A 18 3.99 -7.07 -8.28
N PHE A 19 4.19 -7.41 -7.01
CA PHE A 19 5.31 -6.95 -6.19
C PHE A 19 6.30 -8.08 -5.93
N LYS A 20 7.58 -7.73 -5.79
CA LYS A 20 8.66 -8.59 -5.34
C LYS A 20 9.47 -7.90 -4.23
N LYS A 21 10.23 -8.71 -3.48
CA LYS A 21 11.19 -8.18 -2.51
C LYS A 21 12.22 -7.28 -3.22
N GLY A 22 12.51 -6.13 -2.63
CA GLY A 22 13.38 -5.08 -3.16
C GLY A 22 12.66 -4.07 -4.08
N ASP A 23 11.36 -4.24 -4.36
CA ASP A 23 10.62 -3.20 -5.09
C ASP A 23 10.42 -1.96 -4.23
N SER A 24 10.43 -0.80 -4.89
CA SER A 24 10.13 0.48 -4.24
C SER A 24 8.70 0.88 -4.58
N VAL A 25 7.86 1.02 -3.55
CA VAL A 25 6.41 1.20 -3.66
C VAL A 25 5.99 2.48 -2.97
N TYR A 26 5.04 3.18 -3.57
CA TYR A 26 4.46 4.39 -3.02
C TYR A 26 3.18 4.05 -2.24
N PHE A 27 3.12 4.44 -0.97
CA PHE A 27 1.94 4.27 -0.12
C PHE A 27 1.43 5.63 0.34
N LYS A 28 0.11 5.78 0.35
CA LYS A 28 -0.56 6.90 0.99
C LYS A 28 -1.37 6.39 2.17
N VAL A 29 -0.75 6.41 3.35
CA VAL A 29 -1.38 5.95 4.58
C VAL A 29 -1.97 7.11 5.39
N PRO A 30 -3.14 6.95 6.02
CA PRO A 30 -3.83 8.04 6.73
C PRO A 30 -3.03 8.67 7.88
N TRP A 31 -2.07 7.94 8.45
CA TRP A 31 -1.24 8.40 9.58
C TRP A 31 0.10 9.01 9.14
N GLN A 32 0.38 9.06 7.84
CA GLN A 32 1.56 9.73 7.30
C GLN A 32 1.13 11.11 6.84
N ASP A 33 1.29 12.09 7.73
CA ASP A 33 0.68 13.41 7.57
C ASP A 33 1.13 14.12 6.29
N HIS A 34 2.41 14.05 5.86
CA HIS A 34 2.89 14.90 4.75
C HIS A 34 4.17 14.42 4.06
N GLN A 35 4.33 13.11 3.78
CA GLN A 35 5.54 12.67 3.08
C GLN A 35 5.24 11.76 1.92
N ASP A 36 5.59 12.25 0.72
CA ASP A 36 5.69 11.43 -0.48
C ASP A 36 6.92 10.54 -0.37
N SER A 37 6.81 9.45 0.39
CA SER A 37 7.92 8.53 0.60
C SER A 37 7.72 7.25 -0.19
N TYR A 38 8.77 6.83 -0.86
CA TYR A 38 8.88 5.46 -1.36
C TYR A 38 9.31 4.53 -0.23
N TRP A 39 8.83 3.30 -0.31
CA TRP A 39 9.09 2.26 0.67
C TRP A 39 9.59 1.00 -0.04
N GLU A 40 10.68 0.45 0.46
CA GLU A 40 11.25 -0.80 -0.03
C GLU A 40 10.45 -1.99 0.52
N VAL A 41 10.06 -2.91 -0.35
CA VAL A 41 9.41 -4.18 0.02
C VAL A 41 10.45 -5.16 0.55
N LEU A 42 10.39 -5.45 1.85
CA LEU A 42 11.25 -6.44 2.51
C LEU A 42 10.62 -7.84 2.52
N ASP A 43 9.30 -7.92 2.66
CA ASP A 43 8.57 -9.19 2.61
C ASP A 43 7.14 -9.04 2.09
N ILE A 44 6.52 -10.16 1.71
CA ILE A 44 5.19 -10.21 1.10
C ILE A 44 4.36 -11.30 1.78
N ASN A 45 3.19 -10.93 2.27
CA ASN A 45 2.22 -11.87 2.83
C ASN A 45 1.00 -11.97 1.91
N LEU A 46 0.94 -13.07 1.15
CA LEU A 46 -0.11 -13.35 0.19
C LEU A 46 -1.46 -13.64 0.85
N GLU A 47 -1.48 -14.19 2.06
CA GLU A 47 -2.71 -14.52 2.79
C GLU A 47 -3.44 -13.27 3.27
N THR A 48 -2.68 -12.25 3.67
CA THR A 48 -3.23 -11.00 4.23
C THR A 48 -3.20 -9.83 3.24
N ASN A 49 -2.66 -10.02 2.04
CA ASN A 49 -2.43 -8.97 1.05
C ASN A 49 -1.65 -7.77 1.61
N CYS A 50 -0.65 -8.06 2.45
CA CYS A 50 0.20 -7.06 3.09
C CYS A 50 1.64 -7.17 2.61
N LEU A 51 2.28 -6.01 2.47
CA LEU A 51 3.71 -5.87 2.19
C LEU A 51 4.40 -5.44 3.48
N PHE A 52 5.49 -6.11 3.84
CA PHE A 52 6.38 -5.67 4.90
C PHE A 52 7.37 -4.71 4.28
N VAL A 53 7.29 -3.44 4.66
CA VAL A 53 7.97 -2.36 3.97
C VAL A 53 8.78 -1.49 4.90
N LYS A 54 9.89 -0.96 4.39
CA LYS A 54 10.74 -0.01 5.10
C LYS A 54 10.79 1.30 4.34
N CYS A 55 10.59 2.41 5.04
CA CYS A 55 10.69 3.72 4.43
C CYS A 55 12.17 4.05 4.14
N GLU A 56 12.49 4.45 2.91
CA GLU A 56 13.87 4.78 2.53
C GLU A 56 14.33 6.13 3.10
N MET A 57 13.40 7.09 3.32
CA MET A 57 13.73 8.47 3.74
C MET A 57 12.84 9.04 4.87
N GLY A 58 12.00 8.21 5.50
CA GLY A 58 11.00 8.66 6.47
C GLY A 58 11.40 8.51 7.94
N TYR A 59 10.62 9.16 8.82
CA TYR A 59 10.68 9.04 10.28
C TYR A 59 10.35 7.62 10.81
N VAL A 60 9.72 6.80 9.97
CA VAL A 60 9.41 5.41 10.28
C VAL A 60 10.66 4.58 10.04
N THR A 61 11.52 4.48 11.06
CA THR A 61 12.76 3.70 11.02
C THR A 61 12.52 2.19 11.08
N ASN A 62 11.40 1.79 11.69
CA ASN A 62 11.03 0.39 11.84
C ASN A 62 10.14 -0.05 10.67
N PRO A 63 10.46 -1.15 9.98
CA PRO A 63 9.60 -1.66 8.94
C PRO A 63 8.22 -2.05 9.48
N ILE A 64 7.18 -1.88 8.67
CA ILE A 64 5.78 -2.13 9.05
C ILE A 64 5.07 -2.93 7.97
N TRP A 65 4.00 -3.63 8.35
CA TRP A 65 3.10 -4.28 7.40
C TRP A 65 2.05 -3.29 6.93
N ILE A 66 1.95 -3.09 5.62
CA ILE A 66 0.96 -2.23 4.98
C ILE A 66 0.18 -3.03 3.96
N ASN A 67 -1.14 -2.91 3.99
CA ASN A 67 -1.99 -3.56 3.01
C ASN A 67 -1.85 -2.89 1.63
N ILE A 68 -1.83 -3.66 0.55
CA ILE A 68 -1.69 -3.13 -0.82
C ILE A 68 -2.80 -2.16 -1.24
N ASN A 69 -3.94 -2.16 -0.54
CA ASN A 69 -5.03 -1.21 -0.76
C ASN A 69 -4.62 0.25 -0.51
N TYR A 70 -3.52 0.49 0.20
CA TYR A 70 -2.98 1.83 0.47
C TYR A 70 -1.97 2.29 -0.59
N ILE A 71 -1.72 1.49 -1.63
CA ILE A 71 -0.82 1.85 -2.72
C ILE A 71 -1.53 2.81 -3.66
N GLU A 72 -0.88 3.92 -3.97
CA GLU A 72 -1.35 4.89 -4.96
C GLU A 72 -0.31 5.05 -6.07
N ASP A 73 -0.76 5.51 -7.24
CA ASP A 73 0.18 6.08 -8.21
C ASP A 73 0.76 7.35 -7.60
N LYS A 74 2.07 7.56 -7.73
CA LYS A 74 2.64 8.87 -7.45
C LYS A 74 1.99 9.87 -8.41
N LEU A 75 1.32 10.88 -7.85
CA LEU A 75 0.85 12.01 -8.64
C LEU A 75 2.10 12.72 -9.24
N PRO A 76 2.08 13.06 -10.53
CA PRO A 76 3.21 13.71 -11.20
C PRO A 76 3.60 15.04 -10.56
#